data_AF-A0AAU2W239-F1
#
_entry.id   AF-A0AAU2W239-F1
#
_cell.length_a   1.000
_cell.length_b   1.000
_cell.length_c   1.000
_cell.angle_alpha   90.00
_cell.angle_beta   90.00
_cell.angle_gamma   90.00
#
_symmetry.space_group_name_H-M   'P 1'
#
loop_
_entity.id
_entity.type
_entity.pdbx_description
1 polymer ?
#
loop_
_entity_poly.entity_id
_entity_poly.type
_entity_poly.pdbx_seq_one_letter_code
_entity_poly.pdbx_strand_id
1 'polypeptide(L)'
;MHGLARAGGSRELLRWVSGRADGWAGLLGGDGTVLYGVARDPDASSAGSAATAAEGVRELTALGARSLALDRGPHTALMFALDGPADSAAPVLAVIARRPLPDRLAVLLSDAALPLAVCWAAETVERKRRRVDLAESRGREAVLHLLMTGQLSIAHQVAGALKPALPDPVRVCVVECPGDSRDEVARICTDLSGGRSWIVRCPVYARHLILITPAAPEPADGRLGPQVAAVVDDCVVGISEDVPLSDTATAYRQAFHALAVARGLPGRHAGFGSAPEPALVVGAEGARWADALLAPLLCHLPRRGQDPGSQELAATLASWLAFSSHATAHLKIHRNTLAARLRLIGELLGLDLYRVADQAALDLALDVRATPTLPRPGRPAGDTRAPAPSLDEILRTPAVRAWAAQQLSPLGAPDAAGRTADPYTTLRTWLECEAQLGPTAAALSISVPAVRKRLTRLETVLRRSLLRTPSARHDLWLALRALDLSEGGQPDGGHPRP
;
A
#
# COMPACT_ATOMS: atom_id res chain seq x y z
N MET A 1 -44.67 -5.62 4.96
CA MET A 1 -43.47 -6.37 5.40
C MET A 1 -42.48 -6.61 4.27
N HIS A 2 -42.85 -7.20 3.13
CA HIS A 2 -41.92 -7.43 2.00
C HIS A 2 -41.19 -6.18 1.48
N GLY A 3 -41.84 -5.01 1.45
CA GLY A 3 -41.19 -3.74 1.10
C GLY A 3 -40.11 -3.30 2.10
N LEU A 4 -40.36 -3.49 3.40
CA LEU A 4 -39.40 -3.18 4.47
C LEU A 4 -38.21 -4.15 4.45
N ALA A 5 -38.48 -5.43 4.20
CA ALA A 5 -37.46 -6.46 4.03
C ALA A 5 -36.48 -6.12 2.88
N ARG A 6 -36.99 -5.56 1.77
CA ARG A 6 -36.18 -5.16 0.60
C ARG A 6 -35.37 -3.88 0.80
N ALA A 7 -35.90 -2.89 1.51
CA ALA A 7 -35.27 -1.56 1.64
C ALA A 7 -34.44 -1.39 2.91
N GLY A 8 -34.79 -2.08 4.01
CA GLY A 8 -34.22 -1.85 5.34
C GLY A 8 -33.78 -3.11 6.11
N GLY A 9 -33.98 -4.30 5.54
CA GLY A 9 -33.48 -5.56 6.09
C GLY A 9 -34.07 -5.94 7.46
N SER A 10 -33.32 -6.74 8.22
CA SER A 10 -33.76 -7.27 9.52
C SER A 10 -34.01 -6.18 10.56
N ARG A 11 -33.19 -5.12 10.55
CA ARG A 11 -33.29 -3.99 11.50
C ARG A 11 -34.60 -3.23 11.35
N GLU A 12 -34.99 -2.94 10.10
CA GLU A 12 -36.21 -2.17 9.85
C GLU A 12 -37.46 -3.00 10.13
N LEU A 13 -37.42 -4.31 9.84
CA LEU A 13 -38.47 -5.23 10.25
C LEU A 13 -38.62 -5.30 11.79
N LEU A 14 -37.50 -5.34 12.54
CA LEU A 14 -37.55 -5.36 14.00
C LEU A 14 -38.05 -4.05 14.59
N ARG A 15 -37.70 -2.90 14.00
CA ARG A 15 -38.27 -1.59 14.40
C ARG A 15 -39.78 -1.56 14.16
N TRP A 16 -40.21 -2.09 13.02
CA TRP A 16 -41.63 -2.21 12.72
C TRP A 16 -42.35 -3.14 13.71
N VAL A 17 -41.76 -4.29 14.05
CA VAL A 17 -42.30 -5.22 15.07
C VAL A 17 -42.38 -4.56 16.45
N SER A 18 -41.29 -3.93 16.90
CA SER A 18 -41.24 -3.18 18.17
C SER A 18 -42.31 -2.09 18.22
N GLY A 19 -42.54 -1.38 17.11
CA GLY A 19 -43.57 -0.36 17.01
C GLY A 19 -45.00 -0.90 17.11
N ARG A 20 -45.25 -2.14 16.68
CA ARG A 20 -46.55 -2.82 16.77
C ARG A 20 -46.79 -3.48 18.12
N ALA A 21 -45.72 -3.90 18.78
CA ALA A 21 -45.75 -4.46 20.13
C ALA A 21 -45.81 -3.38 21.23
N ASP A 22 -45.60 -2.11 20.86
CA ASP A 22 -45.37 -0.98 21.78
C ASP A 22 -44.35 -1.34 22.88
N GLY A 23 -43.24 -1.93 22.44
CA GLY A 23 -42.31 -2.59 23.34
C GLY A 23 -40.97 -2.90 22.68
N TRP A 24 -40.25 -3.87 23.24
CA TRP A 24 -38.92 -4.26 22.75
C TRP A 24 -39.04 -5.42 21.76
N ALA A 25 -38.24 -5.41 20.69
CA ALA A 25 -38.09 -6.52 19.77
C ALA A 25 -36.62 -6.77 19.46
N GLY A 26 -36.22 -8.03 19.36
CA GLY A 26 -34.85 -8.38 19.06
C GLY A 26 -34.67 -9.78 18.50
N LEU A 27 -33.47 -10.01 17.96
CA LEU A 27 -32.99 -11.32 17.53
C LEU A 27 -31.92 -11.78 18.51
N LEU A 28 -32.04 -13.01 19.01
CA LEU A 28 -31.10 -13.61 19.95
C LEU A 28 -30.56 -14.92 19.40
N GLY A 29 -29.34 -15.28 19.76
CA GLY A 29 -28.82 -16.63 19.61
C GLY A 29 -29.52 -17.59 20.58
N GLY A 30 -29.46 -18.90 20.30
CA GLY A 30 -30.09 -19.93 21.16
C GLY A 30 -29.55 -19.98 22.61
N ASP A 31 -28.39 -19.37 22.86
CA ASP A 31 -27.77 -19.17 24.18
C ASP A 31 -28.32 -17.94 24.94
N GLY A 32 -29.19 -17.16 24.29
CA GLY A 32 -29.72 -15.90 24.81
C GLY A 32 -28.82 -14.69 24.52
N THR A 33 -27.77 -14.81 23.71
CA THR A 33 -26.95 -13.67 23.29
C THR A 33 -27.75 -12.76 22.37
N VAL A 34 -27.92 -11.48 22.72
CA VAL A 34 -28.64 -10.51 21.89
C VAL A 34 -27.81 -10.15 20.66
N LEU A 35 -28.28 -10.56 19.48
CA LEU A 35 -27.65 -10.23 18.19
C LEU A 35 -28.06 -8.84 17.73
N TYR A 36 -29.33 -8.49 17.94
CA TYR A 36 -29.88 -7.17 17.65
C TYR A 36 -31.09 -6.91 18.56
N GLY A 37 -31.27 -5.68 19.01
CA GLY A 37 -32.41 -5.27 19.82
C GLY A 37 -32.81 -3.83 19.51
N VAL A 38 -34.10 -3.57 19.49
CA VAL A 38 -34.70 -2.26 19.27
C VAL A 38 -35.90 -2.07 20.18
N ALA A 39 -36.08 -0.85 20.67
CA ALA A 39 -37.28 -0.40 21.34
C ALA A 39 -37.75 0.91 20.71
N ARG A 40 -39.06 1.14 20.72
CA ARG A 40 -39.67 2.40 20.26
C ARG A 40 -39.39 3.55 21.22
N ASP A 41 -39.38 3.25 22.52
CA ASP A 41 -39.07 4.18 23.61
C ASP A 41 -37.67 3.84 24.18
N PRO A 42 -36.72 4.79 24.25
CA PRO A 42 -35.43 4.57 24.90
C PRO A 42 -35.55 4.05 26.34
N ASP A 43 -36.60 4.42 27.08
CA ASP A 43 -36.82 3.95 28.45
C ASP A 43 -37.36 2.51 28.50
N ALA A 44 -38.02 2.04 27.42
CA ALA A 44 -38.39 0.64 27.21
C ALA A 44 -37.21 -0.23 26.73
N SER A 45 -36.12 0.38 26.27
CA SER A 45 -34.82 -0.26 25.99
C SER A 45 -34.01 -0.58 27.27
N SER A 46 -34.69 -0.81 28.40
CA SER A 46 -34.00 -1.16 29.64
C SER A 46 -33.22 -2.48 29.49
N ALA A 47 -32.10 -2.59 30.20
CA ALA A 47 -31.36 -3.85 30.32
C ALA A 47 -32.25 -5.02 30.81
N GLY A 48 -33.36 -4.72 31.49
CA GLY A 48 -34.36 -5.68 31.94
C GLY A 48 -35.06 -6.40 30.78
N SER A 49 -35.50 -5.69 29.73
CA SER A 49 -36.19 -6.29 28.58
C SER A 49 -35.29 -7.27 27.82
N ALA A 50 -34.01 -6.91 27.63
CA ALA A 50 -33.03 -7.78 27.01
C ALA A 50 -32.69 -9.00 27.88
N ALA A 51 -32.59 -8.83 29.21
CA ALA A 51 -32.36 -9.93 30.14
C ALA A 51 -33.55 -10.92 30.17
N THR A 52 -34.78 -10.42 30.21
CA THR A 52 -36.00 -11.24 30.11
C THR A 52 -36.07 -11.98 28.78
N ALA A 53 -35.70 -11.32 27.67
CA ALA A 53 -35.62 -11.97 26.38
C ALA A 53 -34.58 -13.10 26.36
N ALA A 54 -33.39 -12.87 26.91
CA ALA A 54 -32.33 -13.87 26.99
C ALA A 54 -32.72 -15.08 27.85
N GLU A 55 -33.40 -14.87 28.98
CA GLU A 55 -33.93 -15.94 29.82
C GLU A 55 -34.97 -16.78 29.07
N GLY A 56 -35.95 -16.13 28.45
CA GLY A 56 -36.99 -16.82 27.69
C GLY A 56 -36.46 -17.57 26.47
N VAL A 57 -35.41 -17.07 25.82
CA VAL A 57 -34.75 -17.79 24.72
C VAL A 57 -34.02 -19.03 25.21
N ARG A 58 -33.32 -18.96 26.35
CA ARG A 58 -32.70 -20.16 26.95
C ARG A 58 -33.73 -21.21 27.33
N GLU A 59 -34.87 -20.78 27.85
CA GLU A 59 -35.99 -21.68 28.19
C GLU A 59 -36.61 -22.30 26.93
N LEU A 60 -36.88 -21.51 25.89
CA LEU A 60 -37.34 -22.01 24.59
C LEU A 60 -36.39 -23.07 24.02
N THR A 61 -35.08 -22.79 24.05
CA THR A 61 -34.03 -23.71 23.56
C THR A 61 -33.99 -24.99 24.39
N ALA A 62 -34.05 -24.89 25.73
CA ALA A 62 -34.05 -26.06 26.62
C ALA A 62 -35.27 -26.96 26.40
N LEU A 63 -36.42 -26.38 26.04
CA LEU A 63 -37.65 -27.10 25.73
C LEU A 63 -37.68 -27.67 24.31
N GLY A 64 -36.77 -27.28 23.42
CA GLY A 64 -36.81 -27.64 22.00
C GLY A 64 -38.07 -27.13 21.28
N ALA A 65 -38.70 -26.07 21.80
CA ALA A 65 -39.96 -25.55 21.29
C ALA A 65 -39.75 -24.54 20.14
N ARG A 66 -40.76 -24.39 19.27
CA ARG A 66 -40.75 -23.41 18.16
C ARG A 66 -41.27 -22.04 18.57
N SER A 67 -42.07 -21.97 19.63
CA SER A 67 -42.57 -20.72 20.19
C SER A 67 -42.78 -20.86 21.69
N LEU A 68 -42.59 -19.77 22.44
CA LEU A 68 -42.81 -19.71 23.88
C LEU A 68 -43.38 -18.35 24.25
N ALA A 69 -44.36 -18.33 25.15
CA ALA A 69 -44.88 -17.11 25.75
C ALA A 69 -44.64 -17.17 27.26
N LEU A 70 -44.03 -16.14 27.83
CA LEU A 70 -43.77 -16.03 29.27
C LEU A 70 -44.35 -14.73 29.80
N ASP A 71 -45.22 -14.82 30.79
CA ASP A 71 -45.73 -13.66 31.50
C ASP A 71 -44.77 -13.27 32.63
N ARG A 72 -44.33 -12.01 32.64
CA ARG A 72 -43.41 -11.44 33.64
C ARG A 72 -43.96 -10.10 34.12
N GLY A 73 -44.72 -10.15 35.22
CA GLY A 73 -45.32 -8.95 35.81
C GLY A 73 -46.26 -8.24 34.82
N PRO A 74 -46.08 -6.96 34.50
CA PRO A 74 -46.94 -6.26 33.54
C PRO A 74 -46.61 -6.56 32.06
N HIS A 75 -45.60 -7.38 31.77
CA HIS A 75 -45.15 -7.68 30.41
C HIS A 75 -45.37 -9.16 30.04
N THR A 76 -45.51 -9.41 28.74
CA THR A 76 -45.45 -10.75 28.15
C THR A 76 -44.29 -10.80 27.18
N ALA A 77 -43.46 -11.82 27.31
CA ALA A 77 -42.36 -12.12 26.41
C ALA A 77 -42.78 -13.20 25.41
N LEU A 78 -42.74 -12.88 24.13
CA LEU A 78 -43.10 -13.78 23.03
C LEU A 78 -41.85 -14.16 22.25
N MET A 79 -41.57 -15.46 22.16
CA MET A 79 -40.42 -16.02 21.48
C MET A 79 -40.86 -16.87 20.29
N PHE A 80 -40.21 -16.69 19.15
CA PHE A 80 -40.41 -17.47 17.93
C PHE A 80 -39.05 -17.91 17.38
N ALA A 81 -38.81 -19.21 17.36
CA ALA A 81 -37.64 -19.76 16.70
C ALA A 81 -37.75 -19.48 15.19
N LEU A 82 -36.75 -18.80 14.63
CA LEU A 82 -36.69 -18.59 13.19
C LEU A 82 -36.06 -19.81 12.53
N ASP A 83 -36.35 -20.03 11.26
CA ASP A 83 -35.62 -21.01 10.47
C ASP A 83 -34.29 -20.43 10.00
N GLY A 84 -33.24 -21.25 10.02
CA GLY A 84 -31.88 -20.88 9.62
C GLY A 84 -31.29 -21.89 8.64
N PRO A 85 -30.23 -21.52 7.91
CA PRO A 85 -29.47 -22.48 7.10
C PRO A 85 -28.86 -23.56 8.01
N ALA A 86 -28.72 -24.79 7.49
CA ALA A 86 -28.34 -25.98 8.26
C ALA A 86 -27.03 -25.83 9.07
N ASP A 87 -26.10 -24.99 8.61
CA ASP A 87 -24.79 -24.74 9.24
C ASP A 87 -24.76 -23.54 10.21
N SER A 88 -25.92 -23.01 10.62
CA SER A 88 -25.99 -21.90 11.58
C SER A 88 -27.08 -22.12 12.61
N ALA A 89 -26.77 -21.88 13.88
CA ALA A 89 -27.78 -21.76 14.91
C ALA A 89 -28.76 -20.64 14.50
N ALA A 90 -30.02 -21.02 14.26
CA ALA A 90 -31.04 -20.07 13.82
C ALA A 90 -31.38 -19.13 14.99
N PRO A 91 -31.58 -17.83 14.72
CA PRO A 91 -31.89 -16.88 15.78
C PRO A 91 -33.34 -17.05 16.25
N VAL A 92 -33.62 -16.56 17.44
CA VAL A 92 -34.97 -16.48 18.00
C VAL A 92 -35.42 -15.03 17.96
N LEU A 93 -36.61 -14.78 17.39
CA LEU A 93 -37.31 -13.50 17.53
C LEU A 93 -37.91 -13.43 18.91
N ALA A 94 -37.53 -12.41 19.68
CA ALA A 94 -38.08 -12.13 20.99
C ALA A 94 -38.76 -10.77 20.99
N VAL A 95 -39.96 -10.71 21.55
CA VAL A 95 -40.74 -9.48 21.69
C VAL A 95 -41.24 -9.36 23.12
N ILE A 96 -40.93 -8.24 23.77
CA ILE A 96 -41.44 -7.91 25.11
C ILE A 96 -42.49 -6.82 24.93
N ALA A 97 -43.75 -7.16 25.21
CA ALA A 97 -44.89 -6.25 25.09
C ALA A 97 -45.58 -6.07 26.45
N ARG A 98 -46.15 -4.89 26.69
CA ARG A 98 -46.98 -4.65 27.89
C ARG A 98 -48.35 -5.31 27.73
N ARG A 99 -48.92 -5.76 28.85
CA ARG A 99 -50.29 -6.29 28.89
C ARG A 99 -51.32 -5.15 29.02
N PRO A 100 -52.51 -5.26 28.41
CA PRO A 100 -52.95 -6.36 27.53
C PRO A 100 -52.22 -6.35 26.18
N LEU A 101 -51.97 -7.53 25.63
CA LEU A 101 -51.30 -7.66 24.33
C LEU A 101 -52.16 -7.03 23.22
N PRO A 102 -51.55 -6.32 22.25
CA PRO A 102 -52.27 -5.85 21.07
C PRO A 102 -52.95 -7.00 20.30
N ASP A 103 -54.16 -6.75 19.81
CA ASP A 103 -54.91 -7.70 19.01
C ASP A 103 -54.07 -8.23 17.83
N ARG A 104 -54.07 -9.55 17.63
CA ARG A 104 -53.35 -10.25 16.55
C ARG A 104 -51.83 -10.10 16.57
N LEU A 105 -51.21 -9.62 17.66
CA LEU A 105 -49.74 -9.51 17.73
C LEU A 105 -49.04 -10.84 17.46
N ALA A 106 -49.51 -11.95 18.06
CA ALA A 106 -48.92 -13.27 17.83
C ALA A 106 -48.96 -13.69 16.35
N VAL A 107 -50.08 -13.44 15.65
CA VAL A 107 -50.23 -13.73 14.21
C VAL A 107 -49.25 -12.89 13.40
N LEU A 108 -49.13 -11.59 13.73
CA LEU A 108 -48.18 -10.69 13.08
C LEU A 108 -46.73 -11.15 13.28
N LEU A 109 -46.37 -11.67 14.45
CA LEU A 109 -45.04 -12.20 14.73
C LEU A 109 -44.76 -13.48 13.92
N SER A 110 -45.75 -14.37 13.78
CA SER A 110 -45.65 -15.52 12.89
C SER A 110 -45.46 -15.11 11.43
N ASP A 111 -46.21 -14.10 10.95
CA ASP A 111 -46.06 -13.58 9.58
C ASP A 111 -44.71 -12.87 9.36
N ALA A 112 -44.14 -12.26 10.40
CA ALA A 112 -42.86 -11.58 10.36
C ALA A 112 -41.66 -12.55 10.42
N ALA A 113 -41.85 -13.77 10.94
CA ALA A 113 -40.79 -14.75 11.17
C ALA A 113 -40.04 -15.11 9.88
N LEU A 114 -40.76 -15.44 8.80
CA LEU A 114 -40.13 -15.83 7.53
C LEU A 114 -39.35 -14.67 6.87
N PRO A 115 -39.91 -13.45 6.69
CA PRO A 115 -39.14 -12.31 6.19
C PRO A 115 -37.92 -11.98 7.04
N LEU A 116 -38.03 -12.04 8.37
CA LEU A 116 -36.92 -11.80 9.30
C LEU A 116 -35.82 -12.86 9.15
N ALA A 117 -36.20 -14.13 9.06
CA ALA A 117 -35.29 -15.26 8.85
C ALA A 117 -34.48 -15.09 7.56
N VAL A 118 -35.14 -14.77 6.45
CA VAL A 118 -34.50 -14.58 5.14
C VAL A 118 -33.56 -13.37 5.15
N CYS A 119 -34.00 -12.22 5.67
CA CYS A 119 -33.15 -11.03 5.79
C CYS A 119 -31.92 -11.29 6.65
N TRP A 120 -32.10 -11.91 7.81
CA TRP A 120 -31.00 -12.24 8.71
C TRP A 120 -30.01 -13.21 8.07
N ALA A 121 -30.49 -14.24 7.38
CA ALA A 121 -29.63 -15.21 6.69
C ALA A 121 -28.79 -14.52 5.59
N ALA A 122 -29.42 -13.71 4.74
CA ALA A 122 -28.74 -12.95 3.70
C ALA A 122 -27.68 -11.98 4.26
N GLU A 123 -28.04 -11.20 5.29
CA GLU A 123 -27.13 -10.29 5.98
C GLU A 123 -25.98 -11.04 6.68
N THR A 124 -26.23 -12.24 7.19
CA THR A 124 -25.20 -13.06 7.84
C THR A 124 -24.21 -13.61 6.82
N VAL A 125 -24.69 -14.09 5.68
CA VAL A 125 -23.83 -14.51 4.55
C VAL A 125 -23.00 -13.34 4.05
N GLU A 126 -23.61 -12.18 3.84
CA GLU A 126 -22.90 -10.97 3.39
C GLU A 126 -21.85 -10.50 4.40
N ARG A 127 -22.15 -10.52 5.71
CA ARG A 127 -21.16 -10.22 6.76
C ARG A 127 -20.00 -11.21 6.77
N LYS A 128 -20.30 -12.51 6.63
CA LYS A 128 -19.26 -13.56 6.54
C LYS A 128 -18.38 -13.34 5.31
N ARG A 129 -18.98 -13.07 4.14
CA ARG A 129 -18.28 -12.76 2.88
C ARG A 129 -17.36 -11.55 3.04
N ARG A 130 -17.88 -10.41 3.52
CA ARG A 130 -17.07 -9.20 3.76
C ARG A 130 -15.89 -9.43 4.69
N ARG A 131 -16.06 -10.28 5.71
CA ARG A 131 -14.97 -10.62 6.63
C ARG A 131 -13.88 -11.44 5.93
N VAL A 132 -14.27 -12.37 5.05
CA VAL A 132 -13.34 -13.14 4.21
C VAL A 132 -12.63 -12.20 3.23
N ASP A 133 -13.35 -11.36 2.51
CA ASP A 133 -12.78 -10.40 1.55
C ASP A 133 -11.79 -9.44 2.22
N LEU A 134 -12.10 -8.97 3.44
CA LEU A 134 -11.20 -8.13 4.23
C LEU A 134 -9.96 -8.90 4.70
N ALA A 135 -10.12 -10.16 5.13
CA ALA A 135 -9.00 -11.00 5.53
C ALA A 135 -8.08 -11.30 4.34
N GLU A 136 -8.65 -11.61 3.17
CA GLU A 136 -7.92 -11.79 1.93
C GLU A 136 -7.16 -10.51 1.53
N SER A 137 -7.84 -9.36 1.51
CA SER A 137 -7.20 -8.08 1.18
C SER A 137 -6.03 -7.77 2.12
N ARG A 138 -6.18 -8.01 3.42
CA ARG A 138 -5.10 -7.81 4.41
C ARG A 138 -3.97 -8.81 4.24
N GLY A 139 -4.29 -10.07 3.93
CA GLY A 139 -3.30 -11.10 3.62
C GLY A 139 -2.48 -10.74 2.38
N ARG A 140 -3.14 -10.23 1.33
CA ARG A 140 -2.46 -9.77 0.12
C ARG A 140 -1.52 -8.59 0.37
N GLU A 141 -1.97 -7.64 1.19
CA GLU A 141 -1.14 -6.49 1.61
C GLU A 141 0.07 -6.94 2.43
N ALA A 142 -0.09 -7.92 3.33
CA ALA A 142 1.01 -8.47 4.10
C ALA A 142 2.05 -9.16 3.21
N VAL A 143 1.62 -9.93 2.22
CA VAL A 143 2.52 -10.56 1.24
C VAL A 143 3.26 -9.51 0.42
N LEU A 144 2.58 -8.46 -0.06
CA LEU A 144 3.25 -7.34 -0.73
C LEU A 144 4.35 -6.75 0.16
N HIS A 145 4.07 -6.47 1.44
CA HIS A 145 5.06 -5.95 2.37
C HIS A 145 6.28 -6.89 2.54
N LEU A 146 6.04 -8.20 2.62
CA LEU A 146 7.12 -9.20 2.70
C LEU A 146 7.97 -9.21 1.42
N LEU A 147 7.34 -9.11 0.24
CA LEU A 147 8.06 -8.98 -1.03
C LEU A 147 8.88 -7.68 -1.11
N MET A 148 8.29 -6.55 -0.68
CA MET A 148 8.98 -5.26 -0.66
C MET A 148 10.17 -5.21 0.32
N THR A 149 10.19 -6.10 1.31
CA THR A 149 11.27 -6.21 2.32
C THR A 149 12.22 -7.39 2.08
N GLY A 150 12.06 -8.12 0.96
CA GLY A 150 12.92 -9.24 0.57
C GLY A 150 12.68 -10.54 1.36
N GLN A 151 11.59 -10.65 2.13
CA GLN A 151 11.24 -11.84 2.93
C GLN A 151 10.49 -12.90 2.11
N LEU A 152 11.15 -13.40 1.06
CA LEU A 152 10.53 -14.23 0.02
C LEU A 152 9.92 -15.54 0.55
N SER A 153 10.58 -16.23 1.49
CA SER A 153 10.09 -17.50 2.04
C SER A 153 8.79 -17.34 2.83
N ILE A 154 8.72 -16.31 3.69
CA ILE A 154 7.53 -15.97 4.47
C ILE A 154 6.41 -15.49 3.53
N ALA A 155 6.76 -14.72 2.50
CA ALA A 155 5.80 -14.26 1.48
C ALA A 155 5.10 -15.46 0.82
N HIS A 156 5.84 -16.49 0.40
CA HIS A 156 5.28 -17.72 -0.16
C HIS A 156 4.39 -18.47 0.84
N GLN A 157 4.81 -18.59 2.10
CA GLN A 157 4.04 -19.27 3.13
C GLN A 157 2.67 -18.60 3.35
N VAL A 158 2.64 -17.28 3.47
CA VAL A 158 1.38 -16.53 3.65
C VAL A 158 0.55 -16.55 2.37
N ALA A 159 1.18 -16.41 1.20
CA ALA A 159 0.50 -16.46 -0.09
C ALA A 159 -0.13 -17.83 -0.39
N GLY A 160 0.40 -18.93 0.18
CA GLY A 160 -0.13 -20.29 -0.02
C GLY A 160 -1.58 -20.47 0.46
N ALA A 161 -2.07 -19.60 1.36
CA ALA A 161 -3.47 -19.58 1.79
C ALA A 161 -4.39 -18.76 0.86
N LEU A 162 -3.82 -18.11 -0.17
CA LEU A 162 -4.49 -17.17 -1.06
C LEU A 162 -4.37 -17.65 -2.52
N LYS A 163 -5.23 -17.15 -3.40
CA LYS A 163 -5.17 -17.43 -4.85
C LYS A 163 -5.07 -16.13 -5.64
N PRO A 164 -4.40 -16.10 -6.81
CA PRO A 164 -3.60 -17.18 -7.40
C PRO A 164 -2.29 -17.42 -6.65
N ALA A 165 -1.46 -18.38 -7.07
CA ALA A 165 -0.09 -18.49 -6.54
C ALA A 165 0.74 -17.26 -6.97
N LEU A 166 1.80 -16.94 -6.21
CA LEU A 166 2.72 -15.88 -6.63
C LEU A 166 3.46 -16.33 -7.91
N PRO A 167 3.43 -15.53 -8.99
CA PRO A 167 4.20 -15.84 -10.18
C PRO A 167 5.69 -15.59 -9.96
N ASP A 168 6.53 -16.27 -10.74
CA ASP A 168 7.97 -16.00 -10.86
C ASP A 168 8.44 -16.50 -12.25
N PRO A 169 8.95 -15.64 -13.16
CA PRO A 169 9.17 -14.19 -13.03
C PRO A 169 7.87 -13.36 -13.05
N VAL A 170 7.98 -12.10 -12.62
CA VAL A 170 6.87 -11.16 -12.46
C VAL A 170 7.05 -9.87 -13.25
N ARG A 171 5.92 -9.23 -13.56
CA ARG A 171 5.81 -7.83 -13.97
C ARG A 171 4.84 -7.11 -13.04
N VAL A 172 5.23 -5.94 -12.55
CA VAL A 172 4.40 -5.10 -11.69
C VAL A 172 3.74 -4.01 -12.53
N CYS A 173 2.44 -3.84 -12.37
CA CYS A 173 1.70 -2.69 -12.89
C CYS A 173 1.17 -1.85 -11.72
N VAL A 174 1.36 -0.54 -11.77
CA VAL A 174 0.72 0.41 -10.84
C VAL A 174 -0.37 1.13 -11.61
N VAL A 175 -1.62 0.98 -11.15
CA VAL A 175 -2.81 1.59 -11.75
C VAL A 175 -3.30 2.71 -10.85
N GLU A 176 -3.30 3.95 -11.35
CA GLU A 176 -3.91 5.11 -10.71
C GLU A 176 -5.38 5.20 -11.15
N CYS A 177 -6.29 4.90 -10.22
CA CYS A 177 -7.73 4.83 -10.46
C CYS A 177 -8.37 6.24 -10.42
N PRO A 178 -9.44 6.50 -11.18
CA PRO A 178 -10.21 7.74 -11.08
C PRO A 178 -11.07 7.78 -9.81
N GLY A 179 -11.04 8.90 -9.08
CA GLY A 179 -11.85 9.08 -7.86
C GLY A 179 -11.75 7.91 -6.87
N ASP A 180 -12.91 7.44 -6.39
CA ASP A 180 -13.05 6.33 -5.43
C ASP A 180 -13.41 4.99 -6.11
N SER A 181 -13.13 4.83 -7.40
CA SER A 181 -13.48 3.64 -8.20
C SER A 181 -12.58 2.41 -7.96
N ARG A 182 -11.66 2.45 -6.99
CA ARG A 182 -10.62 1.43 -6.80
C ARG A 182 -11.17 0.00 -6.73
N ASP A 183 -12.33 -0.19 -6.12
CA ASP A 183 -12.94 -1.52 -5.93
C ASP A 183 -13.62 -2.05 -7.20
N GLU A 184 -14.06 -1.15 -8.07
CA GLU A 184 -14.53 -1.48 -9.42
C GLU A 184 -13.36 -1.82 -10.34
N VAL A 185 -12.32 -0.98 -10.35
CA VAL A 185 -11.11 -1.23 -11.14
C VAL A 185 -10.45 -2.54 -10.74
N ALA A 186 -10.40 -2.87 -9.44
CA ALA A 186 -9.86 -4.14 -8.98
C ALA A 186 -10.63 -5.36 -9.53
N ARG A 187 -11.97 -5.27 -9.64
CA ARG A 187 -12.80 -6.33 -10.24
C ARG A 187 -12.51 -6.47 -11.73
N ILE A 188 -12.48 -5.37 -12.46
CA ILE A 188 -12.14 -5.34 -13.90
C ILE A 188 -10.75 -5.94 -14.14
N CYS A 189 -9.74 -5.56 -13.35
CA CYS A 189 -8.40 -6.13 -13.45
C CYS A 189 -8.37 -7.64 -13.17
N THR A 190 -9.19 -8.12 -12.23
CA THR A 190 -9.31 -9.55 -11.93
C THR A 190 -9.83 -10.29 -13.15
N ASP A 191 -10.90 -9.79 -13.75
CA ASP A 191 -11.54 -10.39 -14.93
C ASP A 191 -10.61 -10.37 -16.14
N LEU A 192 -9.99 -9.21 -16.45
CA LEU A 192 -9.03 -9.07 -17.56
C LEU A 192 -7.81 -9.98 -17.41
N SER A 193 -7.34 -10.21 -16.18
CA SER A 193 -6.21 -11.11 -15.94
C SER A 193 -6.56 -12.59 -15.98
N GLY A 194 -7.85 -12.94 -16.10
CA GLY A 194 -8.34 -14.31 -15.94
C GLY A 194 -8.06 -14.88 -14.55
N GLY A 195 -8.03 -14.03 -13.52
CA GLY A 195 -7.71 -14.42 -12.14
C GLY A 195 -6.25 -14.82 -11.90
N ARG A 196 -5.33 -14.55 -12.86
CA ARG A 196 -3.90 -14.90 -12.76
C ARG A 196 -3.04 -13.84 -12.06
N SER A 197 -3.61 -12.66 -11.79
CA SER A 197 -2.87 -11.54 -11.20
C SER A 197 -3.09 -11.41 -9.69
N TRP A 198 -2.03 -11.02 -9.01
CA TRP A 198 -2.05 -10.61 -7.62
C TRP A 198 -2.38 -9.12 -7.51
N ILE A 199 -3.62 -8.81 -7.14
CA ILE A 199 -4.10 -7.42 -7.07
C ILE A 199 -4.12 -6.97 -5.62
N VAL A 200 -3.40 -5.89 -5.32
CA VAL A 200 -3.23 -5.34 -3.97
C VAL A 200 -3.57 -3.86 -3.97
N ARG A 201 -4.31 -3.41 -2.96
CA ARG A 201 -4.51 -1.98 -2.72
C ARG A 201 -3.20 -1.38 -2.24
N CYS A 202 -2.75 -0.28 -2.86
CA CYS A 202 -1.53 0.38 -2.38
C CYS A 202 -1.77 0.91 -0.95
N PRO A 203 -0.92 0.56 0.03
CA PRO A 203 -1.07 1.04 1.41
C PRO A 203 -0.73 2.53 1.54
N VAL A 204 0.03 3.08 0.58
CA VAL A 204 0.51 4.46 0.58
C VAL A 204 -0.44 5.41 -0.17
N TYR A 205 -0.91 4.99 -1.35
CA TYR A 205 -1.71 5.84 -2.23
C TYR A 205 -3.13 5.28 -2.36
N ALA A 206 -4.11 6.02 -1.82
CA ALA A 206 -5.51 5.58 -1.78
C ALA A 206 -6.11 5.23 -3.16
N ARG A 207 -5.64 5.91 -4.22
CA ARG A 207 -6.08 5.72 -5.60
C ARG A 207 -5.29 4.67 -6.38
N HIS A 208 -4.28 4.04 -5.79
CA HIS A 208 -3.43 3.10 -6.51
C HIS A 208 -3.80 1.64 -6.23
N LEU A 209 -3.79 0.84 -7.29
CA LEU A 209 -3.71 -0.61 -7.25
C LEU A 209 -2.32 -1.04 -7.72
N ILE A 210 -1.80 -2.09 -7.10
CA ILE A 210 -0.54 -2.74 -7.46
C ILE A 210 -0.91 -4.13 -7.96
N LEU A 211 -0.57 -4.44 -9.20
CA LEU A 211 -0.83 -5.72 -9.83
C LEU A 211 0.51 -6.42 -10.03
N ILE A 212 0.68 -7.58 -9.41
CA ILE A 212 1.81 -8.48 -9.63
C ILE A 212 1.33 -9.55 -10.60
N THR A 213 1.85 -9.51 -11.82
CA THR A 213 1.40 -10.32 -12.95
C THR A 213 2.50 -11.26 -13.41
N PRO A 214 2.19 -12.45 -13.95
CA PRO A 214 3.23 -13.31 -14.53
C PRO A 214 3.93 -12.62 -15.71
N ALA A 215 5.26 -12.66 -15.74
CA ALA A 215 6.04 -12.25 -16.89
C ALA A 215 5.99 -13.35 -17.96
N ALA A 216 4.94 -13.35 -18.79
CA ALA A 216 4.77 -14.32 -19.89
C ALA A 216 4.93 -13.63 -21.26
N PRO A 217 5.33 -14.39 -22.32
CA PRO A 217 5.36 -13.91 -23.70
C PRO A 217 3.93 -13.87 -24.28
N GLU A 218 3.06 -13.05 -23.70
CA GLU A 218 1.79 -12.71 -24.33
C GLU A 218 2.07 -11.78 -25.53
N PRO A 219 1.33 -11.90 -26.65
CA PRO A 219 1.47 -10.98 -27.78
C PRO A 219 1.33 -9.53 -27.32
N ALA A 220 1.99 -8.60 -28.02
CA ALA A 220 2.11 -7.19 -27.61
C ALA A 220 0.77 -6.49 -27.28
N ASP A 221 -0.35 -6.99 -27.84
CA ASP A 221 -1.72 -6.51 -27.61
C ASP A 221 -2.43 -7.12 -26.37
N GLY A 222 -1.80 -8.08 -25.69
CA GLY A 222 -2.36 -8.90 -24.60
C GLY A 222 -1.89 -8.53 -23.18
N ARG A 223 -1.19 -7.40 -23.00
CA ARG A 223 -0.65 -7.02 -21.69
C ARG A 223 -1.74 -6.37 -20.83
N LEU A 224 -1.86 -6.83 -19.58
CA LEU A 224 -2.90 -6.36 -18.65
C LEU A 224 -2.86 -4.84 -18.44
N GLY A 225 -1.67 -4.23 -18.39
CA GLY A 225 -1.53 -2.79 -18.17
C GLY A 225 -2.22 -1.92 -19.24
N PRO A 226 -1.87 -2.07 -20.54
CA PRO A 226 -2.55 -1.36 -21.63
C PRO A 226 -4.05 -1.67 -21.72
N GLN A 227 -4.46 -2.92 -21.46
CA GLN A 227 -5.88 -3.32 -21.47
C GLN A 227 -6.67 -2.60 -20.38
N VAL A 228 -6.13 -2.48 -19.17
CA VAL A 228 -6.79 -1.75 -18.07
C VAL A 228 -6.96 -0.27 -18.43
N ALA A 229 -5.94 0.36 -19.03
CA ALA A 229 -6.06 1.75 -19.49
C ALA A 229 -7.12 1.89 -20.59
N ALA A 230 -7.23 0.92 -21.50
CA ALA A 230 -8.22 0.94 -22.58
C ALA A 230 -9.66 0.72 -22.10
N VAL A 231 -9.87 -0.14 -21.09
CA VAL A 231 -11.21 -0.52 -20.59
C VAL A 231 -11.76 0.46 -19.55
N VAL A 232 -10.89 1.04 -18.72
CA VAL A 232 -11.30 1.96 -17.67
C VAL A 232 -10.90 3.38 -18.06
N ASP A 233 -11.91 4.22 -18.31
CA ASP A 233 -11.70 5.64 -18.58
C ASP A 233 -10.94 6.31 -17.41
N ASP A 234 -10.08 7.27 -17.75
CA ASP A 234 -9.23 8.03 -16.82
C ASP A 234 -8.26 7.24 -15.91
N CYS A 235 -8.20 5.90 -16.04
CA CYS A 235 -7.14 5.11 -15.43
C CYS A 235 -5.80 5.39 -16.10
N VAL A 236 -4.74 5.53 -15.29
CA VAL A 236 -3.37 5.69 -15.78
C VAL A 236 -2.51 4.54 -15.26
N VAL A 237 -1.69 3.94 -16.13
CA VAL A 237 -0.96 2.70 -15.80
C VAL A 237 0.53 2.81 -16.07
N GLY A 238 1.33 2.54 -15.05
CA GLY A 238 2.77 2.34 -15.18
C GLY A 238 3.15 0.87 -15.08
N ILE A 239 4.09 0.42 -15.90
CA ILE A 239 4.43 -1.00 -16.06
C ILE A 239 5.94 -1.18 -15.89
N SER A 240 6.36 -2.15 -15.08
CA SER A 240 7.77 -2.51 -14.90
C SER A 240 8.34 -3.37 -16.03
N GLU A 241 9.65 -3.59 -15.99
CA GLU A 241 10.27 -4.69 -16.72
C GLU A 241 9.89 -6.04 -16.09
N ASP A 242 10.25 -7.13 -16.78
CA ASP A 242 10.11 -8.49 -16.23
C ASP A 242 11.28 -8.74 -15.27
N VAL A 243 10.97 -9.08 -14.03
CA VAL A 243 11.97 -9.31 -12.97
C VAL A 243 11.67 -10.60 -12.20
N PRO A 244 12.65 -11.22 -11.54
CA PRO A 244 12.40 -12.27 -10.56
C PRO A 244 11.46 -11.78 -9.45
N LEU A 245 10.67 -12.68 -8.84
CA LEU A 245 9.76 -12.32 -7.75
C LEU A 245 10.49 -11.65 -6.56
N SER A 246 11.75 -12.01 -6.31
CA SER A 246 12.60 -11.37 -5.29
C SER A 246 12.76 -9.86 -5.48
N ASP A 247 12.63 -9.39 -6.72
CA ASP A 247 12.94 -8.01 -7.13
C ASP A 247 11.66 -7.19 -7.29
N THR A 248 10.55 -7.64 -6.69
CA THR A 248 9.24 -6.96 -6.69
C THR A 248 9.34 -5.49 -6.25
N ALA A 249 10.22 -5.17 -5.28
CA ALA A 249 10.46 -3.80 -4.83
C ALA A 249 10.99 -2.90 -5.95
N THR A 250 11.94 -3.42 -6.73
CA THR A 250 12.50 -2.74 -7.91
C THR A 250 11.43 -2.60 -8.98
N ALA A 251 10.69 -3.66 -9.31
CA ALA A 251 9.60 -3.57 -10.28
C ALA A 251 8.50 -2.57 -9.87
N TYR A 252 8.16 -2.47 -8.59
CA TYR A 252 7.25 -1.43 -8.10
C TYR A 252 7.81 -0.02 -8.35
N ARG A 253 9.09 0.24 -8.07
CA ARG A 253 9.73 1.54 -8.37
C ARG A 253 9.70 1.85 -9.87
N GLN A 254 10.06 0.88 -10.70
CA GLN A 254 10.02 1.00 -12.17
C GLN A 254 8.61 1.34 -12.68
N ALA A 255 7.60 0.59 -12.25
CA ALA A 255 6.22 0.83 -12.60
C ALA A 255 5.73 2.21 -12.12
N PHE A 256 6.15 2.67 -10.94
CA PHE A 256 5.79 4.00 -10.44
C PHE A 256 6.43 5.13 -11.26
N HIS A 257 7.66 4.97 -11.71
CA HIS A 257 8.30 5.91 -12.63
C HIS A 257 7.59 5.96 -13.98
N ALA A 258 7.26 4.78 -14.54
CA ALA A 258 6.48 4.70 -15.77
C ALA A 258 5.10 5.35 -15.62
N LEU A 259 4.45 5.21 -14.46
CA LEU A 259 3.17 5.86 -14.16
C LEU A 259 3.26 7.39 -14.25
N ALA A 260 4.38 8.00 -13.82
CA ALA A 260 4.57 9.44 -13.92
C ALA A 260 4.56 9.92 -15.39
N VAL A 261 5.13 9.13 -16.30
CA VAL A 261 5.12 9.39 -17.74
C VAL A 261 3.73 9.19 -18.32
N ALA A 262 3.08 8.09 -17.95
CA ALA A 262 1.77 7.70 -18.45
C ALA A 262 0.70 8.78 -18.26
N ARG A 263 0.79 9.60 -17.21
CA ARG A 263 -0.14 10.73 -16.94
C ARG A 263 -0.18 11.78 -18.06
N GLY A 264 0.93 11.93 -18.80
CA GLY A 264 1.05 12.89 -19.89
C GLY A 264 0.79 12.28 -21.28
N LEU A 265 0.56 10.96 -21.36
CA LEU A 265 0.38 10.27 -22.64
C LEU A 265 -1.10 10.07 -22.97
N PRO A 266 -1.50 10.21 -24.25
CA PRO A 266 -2.88 9.98 -24.66
C PRO A 266 -3.33 8.53 -24.44
N GLY A 267 -2.42 7.57 -24.57
CA GLY A 267 -2.69 6.15 -24.28
C GLY A 267 -2.82 5.83 -22.78
N ARG A 268 -2.51 6.79 -21.89
CA ARG A 268 -2.60 6.64 -20.42
C ARG A 268 -1.83 5.44 -19.84
N HIS A 269 -0.89 4.88 -20.59
CA HIS A 269 -0.01 3.83 -20.11
C HIS A 269 1.44 4.05 -20.56
N ALA A 270 2.40 3.57 -19.78
CA ALA A 270 3.81 3.54 -20.14
C ALA A 270 4.52 2.33 -19.52
N GLY A 271 5.49 1.78 -20.24
CA GLY A 271 6.45 0.82 -19.72
C GLY A 271 7.73 1.51 -19.26
N PHE A 272 8.36 0.97 -18.22
CA PHE A 272 9.72 1.33 -17.85
C PHE A 272 10.69 0.88 -18.95
N GLY A 273 11.65 1.73 -19.29
CA GLY A 273 12.67 1.41 -20.28
C GLY A 273 13.95 0.92 -19.62
N SER A 274 14.74 0.14 -20.37
CA SER A 274 15.99 -0.48 -19.92
C SER A 274 17.11 0.55 -19.72
N ALA A 275 16.98 1.37 -18.68
CA ALA A 275 18.08 2.19 -18.18
C ALA A 275 18.91 1.32 -17.22
N PRO A 276 20.24 1.25 -17.39
CA PRO A 276 21.08 0.44 -16.52
C PRO A 276 20.95 0.91 -15.06
N GLU A 277 20.76 -0.06 -14.16
CA GLU A 277 20.64 0.21 -12.72
C GLU A 277 21.99 0.67 -12.16
N PRO A 278 22.04 1.77 -11.38
CA PRO A 278 23.30 2.31 -10.88
C PRO A 278 24.07 1.31 -10.01
N ALA A 279 23.36 0.45 -9.28
CA ALA A 279 23.93 -0.61 -8.47
C ALA A 279 24.82 -1.58 -9.27
N LEU A 280 24.44 -1.91 -10.51
CA LEU A 280 25.24 -2.78 -11.37
C LEU A 280 26.47 -2.06 -11.94
N VAL A 281 26.35 -0.75 -12.16
CA VAL A 281 27.40 0.06 -12.81
C VAL A 281 28.58 0.32 -11.88
N VAL A 282 28.36 0.42 -10.56
CA VAL A 282 29.43 0.71 -9.58
C VAL A 282 30.37 -0.49 -9.31
N GLY A 283 29.95 -1.71 -9.65
CA GLY A 283 30.78 -2.90 -9.57
C GLY A 283 31.27 -3.27 -8.15
N ALA A 284 32.37 -4.03 -8.08
CA ALA A 284 32.90 -4.59 -6.83
C ALA A 284 33.44 -3.52 -5.86
N GLU A 285 34.02 -2.43 -6.36
CA GLU A 285 34.46 -1.30 -5.54
C GLU A 285 33.25 -0.57 -4.93
N GLY A 286 32.16 -0.43 -5.70
CA GLY A 286 30.88 0.03 -5.19
C GLY A 286 30.33 -0.87 -4.07
N ALA A 287 30.41 -2.19 -4.23
CA ALA A 287 30.00 -3.13 -3.17
C ALA A 287 30.81 -2.97 -1.89
N ARG A 288 32.14 -2.80 -1.99
CA ARG A 288 33.01 -2.56 -0.83
C ARG A 288 32.67 -1.26 -0.09
N TRP A 289 32.42 -0.19 -0.84
CA TRP A 289 32.00 1.08 -0.26
C TRP A 289 30.63 1.00 0.39
N ALA A 290 29.66 0.37 -0.27
CA ALA A 290 28.31 0.20 0.27
C ALA A 290 28.33 -0.59 1.59
N ASP A 291 29.10 -1.68 1.64
CA ASP A 291 29.30 -2.46 2.86
C ASP A 291 29.96 -1.63 3.97
N ALA A 292 30.99 -0.84 3.64
CA ALA A 292 31.66 0.03 4.61
C ALA A 292 30.74 1.14 5.13
N LEU A 293 29.95 1.76 4.25
CA LEU A 293 28.99 2.82 4.60
C LEU A 293 27.90 2.28 5.52
N LEU A 294 27.33 1.11 5.21
CA LEU A 294 26.22 0.54 5.97
C LEU A 294 26.67 -0.23 7.22
N ALA A 295 27.95 -0.58 7.36
CA ALA A 295 28.46 -1.39 8.47
C ALA A 295 28.02 -0.91 9.87
N PRO A 296 28.07 0.40 10.22
CA PRO A 296 27.65 0.86 11.55
C PRO A 296 26.17 0.58 11.84
N LEU A 297 25.31 0.70 10.84
CA LEU A 297 23.88 0.41 10.94
C LEU A 297 23.62 -1.10 11.06
N LEU A 298 24.34 -1.91 10.28
CA LEU A 298 24.11 -3.36 10.20
C LEU A 298 24.66 -4.11 11.41
N CYS A 299 25.75 -3.62 11.99
CA CYS A 299 26.34 -4.16 13.21
C CYS A 299 25.71 -3.58 14.49
N HIS A 300 24.71 -2.71 14.37
CA HIS A 300 24.04 -2.11 15.53
C HIS A 300 23.32 -3.18 16.37
N LEU A 301 23.62 -3.20 17.67
CA LEU A 301 22.92 -4.01 18.66
C LEU A 301 22.07 -3.12 19.56
N PRO A 302 20.76 -3.42 19.70
CA PRO A 302 19.88 -2.64 20.54
C PRO A 302 20.29 -2.78 22.02
N ARG A 303 20.22 -1.68 22.77
CA ARG A 303 20.60 -1.68 24.21
C ARG A 303 19.55 -2.39 25.07
N ARG A 304 18.29 -2.36 24.66
CA ARG A 304 17.15 -3.01 25.31
C ARG A 304 16.39 -3.84 24.28
N GLY A 305 15.71 -4.91 24.71
CA GLY A 305 14.96 -5.78 23.79
C GLY A 305 13.81 -5.09 23.03
N GLN A 306 13.37 -3.93 23.51
CA GLN A 306 12.34 -3.09 22.88
C GLN A 306 12.90 -2.01 21.94
N ASP A 307 14.22 -1.79 21.95
CA ASP A 307 14.86 -0.83 21.05
C ASP A 307 15.00 -1.45 19.65
N PRO A 308 14.92 -0.64 18.58
CA PRO A 308 14.96 -1.17 17.22
C PRO A 308 16.34 -1.76 16.89
N GLY A 309 16.36 -3.01 16.41
CA GLY A 309 17.57 -3.68 15.95
C GLY A 309 18.00 -3.26 14.53
N SER A 310 19.17 -3.72 14.10
CA SER A 310 19.75 -3.37 12.78
C SER A 310 18.83 -3.67 11.60
N GLN A 311 18.15 -4.82 11.60
CA GLN A 311 17.19 -5.18 10.54
C GLN A 311 16.02 -4.19 10.46
N GLU A 312 15.47 -3.80 11.62
CA GLU A 312 14.35 -2.86 11.69
C GLU A 312 14.76 -1.45 11.27
N LEU A 313 15.96 -1.01 11.64
CA LEU A 313 16.50 0.28 11.21
C LEU A 313 16.82 0.29 9.71
N ALA A 314 17.39 -0.78 9.16
CA ALA A 314 17.64 -0.91 7.72
C ALA A 314 16.34 -0.91 6.91
N ALA A 315 15.31 -1.64 7.35
CA ALA A 315 13.98 -1.61 6.74
C ALA A 315 13.34 -0.22 6.83
N THR A 316 13.54 0.48 7.96
CA THR A 316 13.06 1.85 8.15
C THR A 316 13.74 2.81 7.17
N LEU A 317 15.07 2.72 7.01
CA LEU A 317 15.84 3.55 6.09
C LEU A 317 15.40 3.32 4.64
N ALA A 318 15.36 2.07 4.18
CA ALA A 318 14.95 1.73 2.82
C ALA A 318 13.53 2.22 2.51
N SER A 319 12.58 1.99 3.43
CA SER A 319 11.22 2.47 3.27
C SER A 319 11.14 4.00 3.25
N TRP A 320 11.94 4.70 4.05
CA TRP A 320 11.90 6.15 4.13
C TRP A 320 12.57 6.82 2.91
N LEU A 321 13.66 6.26 2.38
CA LEU A 321 14.25 6.74 1.13
C LEU A 321 13.26 6.59 -0.03
N ALA A 322 12.59 5.45 -0.11
CA ALA A 322 11.59 5.17 -1.15
C ALA A 322 10.30 5.98 -1.03
N PHE A 323 9.80 6.26 0.19
CA PHE A 323 8.44 6.79 0.42
C PHE A 323 8.38 8.10 1.22
N SER A 324 9.52 8.61 1.69
CA SER A 324 9.60 9.78 2.57
C SER A 324 8.62 9.67 3.76
N SER A 325 7.78 10.69 4.01
CA SER A 325 6.79 10.67 5.09
C SER A 325 5.77 9.53 4.98
N HIS A 326 5.49 9.03 3.77
CA HIS A 326 4.58 7.91 3.56
C HIS A 326 5.14 6.57 4.02
N ALA A 327 6.41 6.50 4.42
CA ALA A 327 6.98 5.33 5.07
C ALA A 327 6.20 4.92 6.34
N THR A 328 5.56 5.87 7.02
CA THR A 328 4.65 5.57 8.15
C THR A 328 3.52 4.62 7.78
N ALA A 329 2.89 4.82 6.61
CA ALA A 329 1.84 3.93 6.12
C ALA A 329 2.43 2.59 5.65
N HIS A 330 3.58 2.61 4.98
CA HIS A 330 4.25 1.41 4.49
C HIS A 330 4.72 0.48 5.63
N LEU A 331 5.32 1.05 6.69
CA LEU A 331 5.84 0.33 7.85
C LEU A 331 4.79 0.11 8.94
N LYS A 332 3.60 0.72 8.83
CA LYS A 332 2.54 0.71 9.86
C LYS A 332 3.03 1.21 11.22
N ILE A 333 3.86 2.26 11.23
CA ILE A 333 4.39 2.89 12.45
C ILE A 333 3.93 4.34 12.57
N HIS A 334 3.94 4.86 13.80
CA HIS A 334 3.64 6.26 14.06
C HIS A 334 4.77 7.19 13.59
N ARG A 335 4.43 8.43 13.19
CA ARG A 335 5.39 9.44 12.71
C ARG A 335 6.55 9.72 13.68
N ASN A 336 6.28 9.69 14.99
CA ASN A 336 7.30 9.93 16.01
C ASN A 336 8.30 8.76 16.08
N THR A 337 7.82 7.54 15.88
CA THR A 337 8.66 6.33 15.82
C THR A 337 9.57 6.40 14.60
N LEU A 338 9.03 6.79 13.44
CA LEU A 338 9.83 7.03 12.24
C LEU A 338 10.92 8.08 12.50
N ALA A 339 10.55 9.25 13.05
CA ALA A 339 11.51 10.33 13.33
C ALA A 339 12.59 9.92 14.34
N ALA A 340 12.25 9.15 15.38
CA ALA A 340 13.22 8.63 16.34
C ALA A 340 14.22 7.66 15.68
N ARG A 341 13.73 6.74 14.84
CA ARG A 341 14.58 5.79 14.11
C ARG A 341 15.50 6.49 13.12
N LEU A 342 14.99 7.47 12.37
CA LEU A 342 15.80 8.23 11.42
C LEU A 342 16.92 9.02 12.11
N ARG A 343 16.66 9.63 13.27
CA ARG A 343 17.72 10.26 14.07
C ARG A 343 18.80 9.28 14.49
N LEU A 344 18.40 8.12 15.02
CA LEU A 344 19.35 7.07 15.40
C LEU A 344 20.16 6.58 14.19
N ILE A 345 19.54 6.41 13.02
CA ILE A 345 20.23 6.01 11.79
C ILE A 345 21.26 7.07 11.39
N GLY A 346 20.90 8.36 11.39
CA GLY A 346 21.83 9.46 11.10
C GLY A 346 23.00 9.49 12.07
N GLU A 347 22.75 9.32 13.37
CA GLU A 347 23.78 9.24 14.41
C GLU A 347 24.73 8.05 14.23
N LEU A 348 24.20 6.86 13.92
CA LEU A 348 25.01 5.66 13.70
C LEU A 348 25.91 5.78 12.47
N LEU A 349 25.42 6.43 11.41
CA LEU A 349 26.12 6.55 10.14
C LEU A 349 26.98 7.83 10.05
N GLY A 350 26.79 8.78 10.97
CA GLY A 350 27.43 10.09 10.91
C GLY A 350 26.96 10.93 9.71
N LEU A 351 25.71 10.75 9.27
CA LEU A 351 25.14 11.39 8.09
C LEU A 351 23.95 12.29 8.45
N ASP A 352 23.76 13.35 7.65
CA ASP A 352 22.58 14.19 7.76
C ASP A 352 21.51 13.71 6.77
N LEU A 353 20.53 12.99 7.29
CA LEU A 353 19.43 12.48 6.47
C LEU A 353 18.57 13.59 5.85
N TYR A 354 18.70 14.86 6.21
CA TYR A 354 18.00 15.93 5.51
C TYR A 354 18.67 16.35 4.20
N ARG A 355 19.91 15.92 3.95
CA ARG A 355 20.66 16.20 2.73
C ARG A 355 20.41 15.14 1.66
N VAL A 356 20.07 15.57 0.45
CA VAL A 356 19.85 14.71 -0.72
C VAL A 356 21.13 13.94 -1.08
N ALA A 357 22.31 14.54 -0.88
CA ALA A 357 23.59 13.88 -1.06
C ALA A 357 23.74 12.62 -0.20
N ASP A 358 23.48 12.74 1.11
CA ASP A 358 23.58 11.64 2.06
C ASP A 358 22.48 10.61 1.80
N GLN A 359 21.27 11.05 1.46
CA GLN A 359 20.19 10.15 1.05
C GLN A 359 20.54 9.36 -0.21
N ALA A 360 21.14 9.99 -1.23
CA ALA A 360 21.50 9.36 -2.49
C ALA A 360 22.62 8.33 -2.31
N ALA A 361 23.60 8.63 -1.46
CA ALA A 361 24.62 7.67 -1.05
C ALA A 361 23.99 6.43 -0.38
N LEU A 362 23.04 6.64 0.54
CA LEU A 362 22.37 5.54 1.25
C LEU A 362 21.45 4.72 0.33
N ASP A 363 20.72 5.37 -0.57
CA ASP A 363 19.85 4.71 -1.54
C ASP A 363 20.67 3.78 -2.45
N LEU A 364 21.77 4.31 -3.02
CA LEU A 364 22.71 3.52 -3.82
C LEU A 364 23.33 2.37 -3.03
N ALA A 365 23.78 2.61 -1.80
CA ALA A 365 24.39 1.56 -0.99
C ALA A 365 23.40 0.43 -0.65
N LEU A 366 22.13 0.75 -0.40
CA LEU A 366 21.09 -0.24 -0.18
C LEU A 366 20.78 -1.03 -1.45
N ASP A 367 20.70 -0.37 -2.62
CA ASP A 367 20.47 -1.02 -3.90
C ASP A 367 21.62 -1.96 -4.31
N VAL A 368 22.87 -1.50 -4.14
CA VAL A 368 24.08 -2.32 -4.31
C VAL A 368 24.02 -3.57 -3.43
N ARG A 369 23.61 -3.41 -2.17
CA ARG A 369 23.49 -4.54 -1.24
C ARG A 369 22.31 -5.45 -1.56
N ALA A 370 21.22 -4.95 -2.12
CA ALA A 370 20.09 -5.75 -2.56
C ALA A 370 20.43 -6.57 -3.83
N THR A 371 21.40 -6.11 -4.62
CA THR A 371 21.84 -6.74 -5.87
C THR A 371 22.62 -8.04 -5.60
N PRO A 372 22.11 -9.23 -5.98
CA PRO A 372 22.75 -10.51 -5.64
C PRO A 372 24.02 -10.82 -6.44
N THR A 373 24.18 -10.22 -7.62
CA THR A 373 25.21 -10.57 -8.63
C THR A 373 26.56 -9.92 -8.39
N LEU A 374 26.65 -8.95 -7.48
CA LEU A 374 27.91 -8.26 -7.20
C LEU A 374 28.80 -9.14 -6.29
N PRO A 375 30.06 -9.40 -6.68
CA PRO A 375 31.00 -10.14 -5.84
C PRO A 375 31.17 -9.44 -4.49
N ARG A 376 30.52 -9.98 -3.45
CA ARG A 376 30.80 -9.54 -2.09
C ARG A 376 32.14 -10.15 -1.70
N PRO A 377 33.12 -9.36 -1.27
CA PRO A 377 34.37 -9.93 -0.82
C PRO A 377 34.09 -10.80 0.41
N GLY A 378 34.23 -12.12 0.27
CA GLY A 378 34.34 -13.00 1.42
C GLY A 378 35.46 -12.47 2.30
N ARG A 379 35.23 -12.34 3.61
CA ARG A 379 36.22 -11.80 4.56
C ARG A 379 37.47 -12.68 4.52
N PRO A 380 38.59 -12.26 3.90
CA PRO A 380 39.82 -13.03 3.99
C PRO A 380 40.42 -12.71 5.35
N ALA A 381 40.74 -13.75 6.11
CA ALA A 381 41.60 -13.60 7.27
C ALA A 381 43.01 -13.26 6.75
N GLY A 382 43.47 -12.03 6.97
CA GLY A 382 44.92 -11.77 6.99
C GLY A 382 45.52 -10.75 6.02
N ASP A 383 44.76 -10.02 5.20
CA ASP A 383 45.35 -8.93 4.41
C ASP A 383 44.93 -7.55 4.93
N THR A 384 45.91 -6.70 5.20
CA THR A 384 45.80 -5.26 5.48
C THR A 384 45.13 -4.57 4.30
N ARG A 385 43.80 -4.62 4.30
CA ARG A 385 42.93 -4.17 3.21
C ARG A 385 43.06 -2.67 3.03
N ALA A 386 43.34 -2.23 1.80
CA ALA A 386 43.26 -0.83 1.41
C ALA A 386 41.92 -0.21 1.89
N PRO A 387 41.90 1.07 2.31
CA PRO A 387 40.67 1.73 2.75
C PRO A 387 39.57 1.57 1.70
N ALA A 388 38.32 1.47 2.16
CA ALA A 388 37.19 1.42 1.25
C ALA A 388 37.16 2.72 0.41
N PRO A 389 36.86 2.63 -0.90
CA PRO A 389 36.81 3.82 -1.74
C PRO A 389 35.70 4.75 -1.25
N SER A 390 35.90 6.04 -1.45
CA SER A 390 34.87 7.08 -1.25
C SER A 390 33.83 7.04 -2.37
N LEU A 391 32.66 7.63 -2.12
CA LEU A 391 31.62 7.77 -3.14
C LEU A 391 32.14 8.52 -4.38
N ASP A 392 32.87 9.62 -4.17
CA ASP A 392 33.43 10.40 -5.29
C ASP A 392 34.42 9.58 -6.13
N GLU A 393 35.19 8.64 -5.54
CA GLU A 393 36.06 7.74 -6.31
C GLU A 393 35.25 6.78 -7.19
N ILE A 394 34.13 6.26 -6.68
CA ILE A 394 33.21 5.40 -7.44
C ILE A 394 32.55 6.18 -8.57
N LEU A 395 32.09 7.41 -8.30
CA LEU A 395 31.44 8.26 -9.29
C LEU A 395 32.37 8.70 -10.42
N ARG A 396 33.69 8.75 -10.20
CA ARG A 396 34.69 9.04 -11.24
C ARG A 396 34.92 7.89 -12.21
N THR A 397 34.47 6.67 -11.90
CA THR A 397 34.70 5.52 -12.78
C THR A 397 34.05 5.74 -14.16
N PRO A 398 34.69 5.33 -15.27
CA PRO A 398 34.15 5.54 -16.62
C PRO A 398 32.75 4.98 -16.83
N ALA A 399 32.44 3.82 -16.23
CA ALA A 399 31.14 3.19 -16.31
C ALA A 399 30.04 4.05 -15.67
N VAL A 400 30.29 4.58 -14.46
CA VAL A 400 29.34 5.46 -13.76
C VAL A 400 29.17 6.78 -14.49
N ARG A 401 30.22 7.34 -15.09
CA ARG A 401 30.11 8.56 -15.91
C ARG A 401 29.29 8.33 -17.18
N ALA A 402 29.48 7.20 -17.87
CA ALA A 402 28.67 6.85 -19.04
C ALA A 402 27.20 6.67 -18.67
N TRP A 403 26.92 6.01 -17.54
CA TRP A 403 25.58 5.91 -16.97
C TRP A 403 24.99 7.29 -16.65
N ALA A 404 25.74 8.17 -15.99
CA ALA A 404 25.31 9.52 -15.62
C ALA A 404 24.96 10.37 -16.85
N ALA A 405 25.81 10.34 -17.88
CA ALA A 405 25.56 11.00 -19.15
C ALA A 405 24.29 10.45 -19.83
N GLN A 406 24.07 9.13 -19.78
CA GLN A 406 22.86 8.52 -20.31
C GLN A 406 21.60 9.00 -19.59
N GLN A 407 21.61 9.07 -18.24
CA GLN A 407 20.46 9.53 -17.45
C GLN A 407 20.06 10.98 -17.79
N LEU A 408 21.05 11.86 -18.02
CA LEU A 408 20.81 13.28 -18.27
C LEU A 408 20.67 13.61 -19.75
N SER A 409 21.06 12.71 -20.67
CA SER A 409 20.95 12.91 -22.11
C SER A 409 19.59 13.41 -22.62
N PRO A 410 18.42 13.05 -22.04
CA PRO A 410 17.13 13.56 -22.51
C PRO A 410 16.95 15.07 -22.30
N LEU A 411 17.74 15.69 -21.41
CA LEU A 411 17.68 17.12 -21.14
C LEU A 411 18.41 17.97 -22.20
N GLY A 412 19.22 17.36 -23.07
CA GLY A 412 20.02 18.06 -24.09
C GLY A 412 21.44 18.40 -23.61
N ALA A 413 22.07 19.42 -24.20
CA ALA A 413 23.34 19.97 -23.68
C ALA A 413 23.06 21.15 -22.73
N PRO A 414 23.86 21.35 -21.68
CA PRO A 414 23.83 22.57 -20.86
C PRO A 414 23.93 23.80 -21.77
N ASP A 415 23.14 24.84 -21.49
CA ASP A 415 23.12 26.12 -22.23
C ASP A 415 22.73 26.08 -23.72
N ALA A 416 22.35 24.92 -24.28
CA ALA A 416 21.85 24.82 -25.66
C ALA A 416 20.57 25.64 -25.91
N ALA A 417 19.87 26.00 -24.83
CA ALA A 417 18.82 26.99 -24.85
C ALA A 417 19.30 28.21 -24.06
N GLY A 418 19.69 29.29 -24.74
CA GLY A 418 19.88 30.63 -24.14
C GLY A 418 18.58 31.24 -23.58
N ARG A 419 17.81 30.46 -22.81
CA ARG A 419 16.49 30.75 -22.26
C ARG A 419 16.53 30.58 -20.75
N THR A 420 15.89 31.50 -20.04
CA THR A 420 15.62 31.52 -18.58
C THR A 420 14.80 30.33 -18.03
N ALA A 421 14.67 29.26 -18.81
CA ALA A 421 13.88 28.07 -18.56
C ALA A 421 14.63 26.78 -18.92
N ASP A 422 15.96 26.78 -18.79
CA ASP A 422 16.79 25.60 -19.00
C ASP A 422 16.38 24.43 -18.07
N PRO A 423 16.06 23.25 -18.63
CA PRO A 423 15.80 22.01 -17.90
C PRO A 423 16.91 21.63 -16.91
N TYR A 424 18.19 21.76 -17.30
CA TYR A 424 19.33 21.42 -16.45
C TYR A 424 19.41 22.32 -15.22
N THR A 425 19.36 23.63 -15.43
CA THR A 425 19.37 24.64 -14.36
C THR A 425 18.24 24.39 -13.37
N THR A 426 17.02 24.11 -13.86
CA THR A 426 15.89 23.83 -12.96
C THR A 426 16.11 22.58 -12.12
N LEU A 427 16.61 21.49 -12.71
CA LEU A 427 16.89 20.25 -12.00
C LEU A 427 18.03 20.43 -10.98
N ARG A 428 19.14 21.04 -11.40
CA ARG A 428 20.32 21.29 -10.55
C ARG A 428 19.94 22.15 -9.35
N THR A 429 19.32 23.32 -9.57
CA THR A 429 18.88 24.20 -8.47
C THR A 429 17.87 23.51 -7.55
N TRP A 430 17.01 22.64 -8.07
CA TRP A 430 16.08 21.88 -7.24
C TRP A 430 16.80 20.90 -6.30
N LEU A 431 17.82 20.19 -6.80
CA LEU A 431 18.60 19.24 -6.00
C LEU A 431 19.54 19.96 -5.02
N GLU A 432 20.15 21.07 -5.40
CA GLU A 432 20.94 21.94 -4.50
C GLU A 432 20.08 22.51 -3.35
N CYS A 433 18.79 22.74 -3.62
CA CYS A 433 17.79 23.14 -2.62
C CYS A 433 17.17 21.94 -1.89
N GLU A 434 17.88 20.81 -1.78
CA GLU A 434 17.46 19.60 -1.08
C GLU A 434 16.10 19.05 -1.55
N ALA A 435 15.82 19.19 -2.85
CA ALA A 435 14.55 18.83 -3.48
C ALA A 435 13.32 19.60 -2.93
N GLN A 436 13.50 20.78 -2.32
CA GLN A 436 12.43 21.59 -1.75
C GLN A 436 11.92 22.68 -2.71
N LEU A 437 10.62 22.67 -3.03
CA LEU A 437 10.04 23.58 -4.01
C LEU A 437 10.12 25.07 -3.63
N GLY A 438 9.99 25.41 -2.34
CA GLY A 438 10.03 26.79 -1.85
C GLY A 438 11.39 27.45 -2.07
N PRO A 439 12.47 26.90 -1.50
CA PRO A 439 13.83 27.40 -1.73
C PRO A 439 14.22 27.41 -3.23
N THR A 440 13.85 26.40 -4.01
CA THR A 440 14.10 26.39 -5.46
C THR A 440 13.39 27.54 -6.18
N ALA A 441 12.14 27.85 -5.79
CA ALA A 441 11.38 28.96 -6.37
C ALA A 441 12.06 30.30 -6.08
N ALA A 442 12.54 30.49 -4.86
CA ALA A 442 13.30 31.66 -4.46
C ALA A 442 14.62 31.77 -5.25
N ALA A 443 15.40 30.69 -5.34
CA ALA A 443 16.67 30.66 -6.07
C ALA A 443 16.50 30.93 -7.57
N LEU A 444 15.44 30.39 -8.19
CA LEU A 444 15.12 30.63 -9.59
C LEU A 444 14.33 31.93 -9.84
N SER A 445 13.99 32.69 -8.79
CA SER A 445 13.16 33.91 -8.87
C SER A 445 11.83 33.71 -9.63
N ILE A 446 11.16 32.58 -9.38
CA ILE A 446 9.84 32.25 -9.95
C ILE A 446 8.89 31.78 -8.85
N SER A 447 7.61 31.58 -9.16
CA SER A 447 6.65 31.07 -8.19
C SER A 447 6.80 29.55 -7.95
N VAL A 448 6.41 29.07 -6.76
CA VAL A 448 6.38 27.62 -6.44
C VAL A 448 5.55 26.81 -7.45
N PRO A 449 4.35 27.26 -7.89
CA PRO A 449 3.62 26.59 -8.96
C PRO A 449 4.39 26.52 -10.29
N ALA A 450 5.20 27.53 -10.62
CA ALA A 450 6.03 27.52 -11.82
C ALA A 450 7.15 26.48 -11.72
N VAL A 451 7.83 26.37 -10.58
CA VAL A 451 8.82 25.29 -10.32
C VAL A 451 8.16 23.92 -10.49
N ARG A 452 6.99 23.71 -9.85
CA ARG A 452 6.24 22.45 -9.96
C ARG A 452 5.93 22.12 -11.41
N LYS A 453 5.43 23.10 -12.19
CA LYS A 453 5.12 22.92 -13.61
C LYS A 453 6.37 22.55 -14.43
N ARG A 454 7.54 23.14 -14.12
CA ARG A 454 8.81 22.79 -14.78
C ARG A 454 9.25 21.36 -14.41
N LEU A 455 9.19 20.98 -13.12
CA LEU A 455 9.53 19.63 -12.67
C LEU A 455 8.60 18.57 -13.26
N THR A 456 7.29 18.82 -13.38
CA THR A 456 6.37 17.88 -14.07
C THR A 456 6.73 17.69 -15.55
N ARG A 457 7.23 18.73 -16.23
CA ARG A 457 7.75 18.56 -17.60
C ARG A 457 9.02 17.72 -17.62
N LEU A 458 9.91 17.92 -16.64
CA LEU A 458 11.11 17.09 -16.48
C LEU A 458 10.76 15.62 -16.23
N GLU A 459 9.69 15.31 -15.49
CA GLU A 459 9.22 13.93 -15.29
C GLU A 459 8.90 13.23 -16.62
N THR A 460 8.28 13.94 -17.57
CA THR A 460 7.99 13.42 -18.91
C THR A 460 9.26 13.22 -19.73
N VAL A 461 10.17 14.19 -19.72
CA VAL A 461 11.43 14.17 -20.49
C VAL A 461 12.36 13.07 -19.99
N LEU A 462 12.59 13.01 -18.68
CA LEU A 462 13.45 12.03 -18.02
C LEU A 462 12.81 10.64 -17.90
N ARG A 463 11.50 10.55 -18.14
CA ARG A 463 10.70 9.35 -17.93
C ARG A 463 10.76 8.78 -16.50
N ARG A 464 10.82 9.68 -15.51
CA ARG A 464 10.98 9.36 -14.09
C ARG A 464 10.07 10.22 -13.23
N SER A 465 9.65 9.68 -12.09
CA SER A 465 8.93 10.46 -11.08
C SER A 465 9.92 11.34 -10.31
N LEU A 466 9.61 12.62 -10.11
CA LEU A 466 10.43 13.56 -9.34
C LEU A 466 9.66 14.06 -8.12
N LEU A 467 8.40 14.44 -8.31
CA LEU A 467 7.56 15.10 -7.32
C LEU A 467 6.80 14.12 -6.41
N ARG A 468 6.63 12.87 -6.84
CA ARG A 468 5.99 11.80 -6.06
C ARG A 468 7.01 10.70 -5.76
N THR A 469 6.84 10.07 -4.60
CA THR A 469 7.70 8.97 -4.14
C THR A 469 7.16 7.60 -4.60
N PRO A 470 8.00 6.68 -5.09
CA PRO A 470 9.45 6.77 -5.25
C PRO A 470 9.91 7.80 -6.28
N SER A 471 10.91 8.60 -5.91
CA SER A 471 11.43 9.73 -6.69
C SER A 471 12.84 9.42 -7.20
N ALA A 472 13.14 9.79 -8.44
CA ALA A 472 14.46 9.61 -9.06
C ALA A 472 15.48 10.68 -8.64
N ARG A 473 15.17 11.50 -7.63
CA ARG A 473 16.08 12.56 -7.14
C ARG A 473 17.45 12.04 -6.73
N HIS A 474 17.52 10.82 -6.19
CA HIS A 474 18.76 10.20 -5.72
C HIS A 474 19.66 9.83 -6.89
N ASP A 475 19.11 9.08 -7.86
CA ASP A 475 19.78 8.77 -9.14
C ASP A 475 20.26 10.03 -9.87
N LEU A 476 19.42 11.06 -9.95
CA LEU A 476 19.74 12.30 -10.66
C LEU A 476 20.81 13.14 -9.94
N TRP A 477 20.83 13.11 -8.61
CA TRP A 477 21.90 13.73 -7.84
C TRP A 477 23.24 13.02 -8.09
N LEU A 478 23.26 11.69 -8.08
CA LEU A 478 24.46 10.89 -8.37
C LEU A 478 24.96 11.15 -9.80
N ALA A 479 24.05 11.22 -10.77
CA ALA A 479 24.38 11.51 -12.15
C ALA A 479 25.02 12.90 -12.31
N LEU A 480 24.42 13.95 -11.74
CA LEU A 480 24.99 15.29 -11.78
C LEU A 480 26.36 15.35 -11.10
N ARG A 481 26.50 14.75 -9.91
CA ARG A 481 27.77 14.71 -9.17
C ARG A 481 28.87 14.00 -9.97
N ALA A 482 28.57 12.89 -10.62
CA ALA A 482 29.54 12.17 -11.45
C ALA A 482 30.04 13.00 -12.65
N LEU A 483 29.17 13.82 -13.25
CA LEU A 483 29.55 14.73 -14.32
C LEU A 483 30.36 15.93 -13.80
N ASP A 484 29.94 16.56 -12.70
CA ASP A 484 30.64 17.71 -12.10
C ASP A 484 32.10 17.35 -11.68
N LEU A 485 32.31 16.12 -11.18
CA LEU A 485 33.65 15.60 -10.85
C LEU A 485 34.58 15.45 -12.06
N SER A 486 34.04 15.48 -13.28
CA SER A 486 34.78 15.36 -14.53
C SER A 486 35.25 16.74 -15.04
N GLU A 487 34.43 17.77 -14.87
CA GLU A 487 34.71 19.14 -15.32
C GLU A 487 35.80 19.80 -14.46
N GLY A 488 35.87 19.48 -13.16
CA GLY A 488 36.93 19.98 -12.26
C GLY A 488 38.30 19.30 -12.40
N GLY A 489 38.46 18.35 -13.33
CA GLY A 489 39.65 17.49 -13.45
C GLY A 489 40.52 17.76 -14.68
N GLN A 490 40.24 18.80 -15.48
CA GLN A 490 41.05 19.13 -16.65
C GLN A 490 42.28 19.96 -16.19
N PRO A 491 43.51 19.40 -16.19
CA PRO A 491 44.69 20.22 -15.98
C PRO A 491 44.79 21.21 -17.15
N ASP A 492 44.91 22.48 -16.82
CA ASP A 492 45.09 23.59 -17.75
C ASP A 492 46.32 23.28 -18.63
N GLY A 493 46.05 22.78 -19.84
CA GLY A 493 47.05 22.39 -20.81
C GLY A 493 47.73 23.65 -21.33
N GLY A 494 48.96 23.86 -20.86
CA GLY A 494 49.75 25.04 -21.12
C GLY A 494 49.77 25.47 -22.58
N HIS A 495 49.58 26.78 -22.79
CA HIS A 495 50.10 27.46 -23.96
C HIS A 495 51.61 27.66 -23.78
N PRO A 496 52.48 27.08 -24.62
CA PRO A 496 53.81 27.62 -24.79
C PRO A 496 53.67 28.88 -25.67
N ARG A 497 53.98 30.05 -25.12
CA ARG A 497 54.24 31.23 -25.95
C ARG A 497 55.66 31.14 -26.52
N PRO A 498 55.86 31.55 -27.78
CA PRO A 498 57.15 31.52 -28.47
C PRO A 498 58.19 32.46 -27.86
#